data_AF-A0A7C2TPJ1-F1
#
_entry.id   AF-A0A7C2TPJ1-F1
#
_cell.length_a   1.000
_cell.length_b   1.000
_cell.length_c   1.000
_cell.angle_alpha   90.00
_cell.angle_beta   90.00
_cell.angle_gamma   90.00
#
_symmetry.space_group_name_H-M   'P 1'
#
loop_
_entity.id
_entity.type
_entity.pdbx_description
1 polymer ?
#
loop_
_entity_poly.entity_id
_entity_poly.type
_entity_poly.pdbx_seq_one_letter_code
_entity_poly.pdbx_strand_id
1 'polypeptide(L)' 'APSSELRKWFSHDPNKWDIFIKRYREELEKKPNLKDFIDILRERLENGDVIFLYASRERSFNNAVALKKIIEEIMLDH' A
#
# COMPACT_ATOMS: atom_id res chain seq x y z
N ALA A 1 3.66 -4.95 3.81
CA ALA A 1 4.75 -4.87 2.82
C ALA A 1 4.49 -5.87 1.69
N PRO A 2 4.82 -5.55 0.43
CA PRO A 2 4.54 -6.40 -0.73
C PRO A 2 5.37 -7.68 -0.71
N SER A 3 4.92 -8.72 -1.41
CA SER A 3 5.68 -9.96 -1.55
C SER A 3 7.07 -9.73 -2.18
N SER A 4 8.00 -10.62 -1.86
CA SER A 4 9.37 -10.56 -2.40
C SER A 4 9.38 -10.71 -3.93
N GLU A 5 8.45 -11.49 -4.49
CA GLU A 5 8.30 -11.70 -5.93
C GLU A 5 7.81 -10.43 -6.62
N LEU A 6 6.81 -9.78 -6.05
CA LEU A 6 6.26 -8.54 -6.61
C LEU A 6 7.30 -7.40 -6.58
N ARG A 7 8.10 -7.30 -5.52
CA ARG A 7 9.22 -6.33 -5.45
C ARG A 7 10.28 -6.59 -6.53
N LYS A 8 10.66 -7.85 -6.74
CA LYS A 8 11.61 -8.24 -7.79
C LYS A 8 11.05 -7.92 -9.18
N TRP A 9 9.78 -8.22 -9.42
CA TRP A 9 9.11 -7.95 -10.68
C TRP A 9 9.04 -6.45 -11.00
N PHE A 10 8.74 -5.63 -9.99
CA PHE A 10 8.69 -4.17 -10.14
C PHE A 10 10.03 -3.60 -10.55
N SER A 11 11.13 -4.03 -9.91
CA SER A 11 12.50 -3.57 -10.22
C SER A 11 12.66 -2.04 -10.28
N HIS A 12 11.78 -1.26 -9.64
CA HIS A 12 11.73 0.20 -9.70
C HIS A 12 11.46 0.79 -11.10
N ASP A 13 10.79 0.04 -11.97
CA ASP A 13 10.38 0.49 -13.31
C ASP A 13 9.08 1.32 -13.24
N PRO A 14 9.12 2.64 -13.51
CA PRO A 14 7.94 3.50 -13.46
C PRO A 14 6.80 3.04 -14.37
N ASN A 15 7.11 2.41 -15.51
CA ASN A 15 6.09 1.91 -16.44
C ASN A 15 5.27 0.76 -15.85
N LYS A 16 5.83 0.06 -14.85
CA LYS A 16 5.16 -1.03 -14.14
C LYS A 16 4.45 -0.55 -12.88
N TRP A 17 4.53 0.73 -12.54
CA TRP A 17 4.01 1.25 -11.27
C TRP A 17 2.52 1.05 -11.09
N ASP A 18 1.72 1.38 -12.10
CA ASP A 18 0.26 1.22 -12.01
C ASP A 18 -0.14 -0.26 -11.89
N ILE A 19 0.55 -1.15 -12.61
CA ILE A 19 0.35 -2.59 -12.51
C ILE A 19 0.82 -3.13 -11.14
N PHE A 20 1.92 -2.60 -10.62
CA PHE A 20 2.43 -2.95 -9.30
C PHE A 20 1.43 -2.59 -8.20
N ILE A 21 0.85 -1.38 -8.26
CA ILE A 21 -0.21 -0.97 -7.33
C ILE A 21 -1.39 -1.94 -7.40
N LYS A 22 -1.87 -2.26 -8.61
CA LYS A 22 -3.00 -3.17 -8.80
C LYS A 22 -2.71 -4.57 -8.23
N ARG A 23 -1.56 -5.14 -8.56
CA ARG A 23 -1.14 -6.45 -8.03
C ARG A 23 -0.94 -6.43 -6.51
N TYR A 24 -0.41 -5.33 -5.97
CA TYR A 24 -0.23 -5.20 -4.53
C TYR A 24 -1.57 -5.05 -3.81
N ARG A 25 -2.55 -4.36 -4.41
CA ARG A 25 -3.93 -4.31 -3.92
C ARG A 25 -4.55 -5.70 -3.89
N GLU A 26 -4.45 -6.46 -4.97
CA GLU A 26 -4.94 -7.86 -5.01
C GLU A 26 -4.25 -8.74 -3.96
N GLU A 27 -2.94 -8.56 -3.73
CA GLU A 27 -2.23 -9.25 -2.64
C GLU A 27 -2.76 -8.87 -1.26
N LEU A 28 -3.14 -7.60 -1.05
CA LEU A 28 -3.68 -7.12 0.21
C LEU A 28 -5.12 -7.61 0.42
N GLU A 29 -5.98 -7.54 -0.60
CA GLU A 29 -7.38 -7.98 -0.53
C GLU A 29 -7.53 -9.47 -0.25
N LYS A 30 -6.55 -10.27 -0.70
CA LYS A 30 -6.47 -11.70 -0.35
C LYS A 30 -6.10 -11.95 1.11
N LYS A 31 -5.64 -10.95 1.85
CA LYS A 31 -5.29 -11.12 3.26
C LYS A 31 -6.50 -10.86 4.15
N PRO A 32 -6.85 -11.80 5.03
CA PRO A 32 -8.02 -11.66 5.90
C PRO A 32 -7.87 -10.48 6.88
N ASN A 33 -6.65 -10.08 7.21
CA ASN A 33 -6.37 -8.98 8.15
C ASN A 33 -6.40 -7.59 7.49
N LEU A 34 -6.69 -7.48 6.19
CA LEU A 34 -6.80 -6.17 5.54
C LEU A 34 -7.92 -5.34 6.15
N LYS A 35 -9.08 -5.97 6.39
CA LYS A 35 -10.24 -5.27 6.95
C LYS A 35 -9.94 -4.71 8.34
N ASP A 36 -9.42 -5.54 9.24
CA ASP A 36 -9.02 -5.11 10.58
C ASP A 36 -7.99 -3.97 10.54
N PHE A 37 -7.05 -4.04 9.60
CA PHE A 37 -6.06 -2.99 9.41
C PHE A 37 -6.67 -1.67 8.94
N ILE A 38 -7.63 -1.70 8.00
CA ILE A 38 -8.36 -0.51 7.56
C ILE A 38 -9.21 0.08 8.70
N ASP A 39 -9.86 -0.76 9.50
CA ASP A 39 -10.67 -0.32 10.64
C ASP A 39 -9.80 0.37 11.70
N ILE A 40 -8.65 -0.23 12.05
CA ILE A 40 -7.65 0.41 12.94
C ILE A 40 -7.15 1.74 12.36
N LEU A 41 -6.88 1.79 11.06
CA LEU A 41 -6.43 3.02 10.41
C LEU A 41 -7.49 4.12 10.47
N ARG A 42 -8.77 3.78 10.25
CA ARG A 42 -9.88 4.74 10.36
C ARG A 42 -9.96 5.32 11.77
N GLU A 43 -9.95 4.47 12.79
CA GLU A 43 -9.97 4.89 14.20
C GLU A 43 -8.76 5.78 14.55
N ARG A 44 -7.57 5.44 14.02
CA ARG A 44 -6.36 6.25 14.26
C ARG A 44 -6.41 7.59 13.54
N LEU A 45 -6.93 7.64 12.32
CA LEU A 45 -7.08 8.86 11.53
C LEU A 45 -8.08 9.84 12.15
N GLU A 46 -9.08 9.35 12.88
CA GLU A 46 -9.98 10.20 13.69
C GLU A 46 -9.24 10.90 14.84
N ASN A 47 -8.18 10.27 15.36
CA ASN A 47 -7.43 10.75 16.52
C ASN A 47 -6.10 11.44 16.16
N GLY A 48 -5.72 11.50 14.88
CA GLY A 48 -4.51 12.16 14.41
C GLY A 48 -3.92 11.57 13.12
N ASP A 49 -2.73 12.01 12.75
CA ASP A 49 -2.10 11.56 11.50
C ASP A 49 -1.47 10.16 11.61
N VAL A 50 -1.65 9.34 10.58
CA VAL A 50 -0.94 8.06 10.43
C VAL A 50 0.28 8.24 9.52
N ILE A 51 1.47 7.92 10.06
CA ILE A 51 2.74 8.02 9.33
C ILE A 51 3.18 6.64 8.85
N PHE A 52 3.28 6.45 7.53
CA PHE A 52 3.84 5.24 6.94
C PHE A 52 5.37 5.34 6.87
N LEU A 53 6.05 4.58 7.72
CA LEU A 53 7.50 4.46 7.69
C LEU A 53 7.96 3.52 6.57
N TYR A 54 8.98 3.94 5.82
CA TYR A 54 9.64 3.12 4.81
C TYR A 54 11.16 3.24 4.91
N ALA A 55 11.85 2.15 4.58
CA ALA A 55 13.31 2.09 4.55
C ALA A 55 13.81 1.85 3.11
N SER A 56 13.46 2.75 2.19
CA SER A 56 13.95 2.73 0.81
C SER A 56 14.62 4.05 0.47
N ARG A 57 15.68 3.99 -0.33
CA ARG A 57 16.32 5.19 -0.91
C ARG A 57 15.43 5.85 -1.96
N GLU A 58 14.54 5.08 -2.58
CA GLU A 58 13.60 5.55 -3.59
C GLU A 58 12.41 6.26 -2.94
N ARG A 59 12.20 7.53 -3.27
CA ARG A 59 11.16 8.36 -2.62
C ARG A 59 9.85 8.37 -3.40
N SER A 60 9.92 8.22 -4.72
CA SER A 60 8.75 8.37 -5.59
C SER A 60 7.98 7.07 -5.77
N PHE A 61 8.70 5.95 -5.87
CA PHE A 61 8.12 4.63 -6.12
C PHE A 61 8.52 3.64 -5.04
N ASN A 62 7.96 3.81 -3.85
CA ASN A 62 8.22 2.93 -2.71
C ASN A 62 6.95 2.29 -2.16
N ASN A 63 7.16 1.28 -1.32
CA ASN A 63 6.09 0.47 -0.74
C ASN A 63 5.12 1.29 0.13
N ALA A 64 5.58 2.38 0.77
CA ALA A 64 4.71 3.22 1.58
C ALA A 64 3.80 4.09 0.72
N VAL A 65 4.32 4.69 -0.36
CA VAL A 65 3.53 5.44 -1.33
C VAL A 65 2.48 4.54 -1.99
N ALA A 66 2.87 3.32 -2.39
CA ALA A 66 1.94 2.34 -2.94
C ALA A 66 0.85 1.96 -1.92
N LEU A 67 1.26 1.64 -0.68
CA LEU A 67 0.32 1.27 0.37
C LEU A 67 -0.66 2.40 0.70
N LYS A 68 -0.16 3.64 0.83
CA LYS A 68 -0.99 4.83 1.07
C LYS A 68 -2.04 4.98 -0.03
N LYS A 69 -1.65 4.93 -1.31
CA LYS A 69 -2.58 5.05 -2.44
C LYS A 69 -3.66 3.96 -2.41
N ILE A 70 -3.27 2.71 -2.16
CA ILE A 70 -4.22 1.58 -2.10
C ILE A 70 -5.23 1.78 -0.97
N ILE A 71 -4.76 2.19 0.23
CA ILE A 71 -5.63 2.43 1.38
C ILE A 71 -6.59 3.59 1.10
N GLU A 72 -6.09 4.69 0.54
CA GLU A 72 -6.92 5.85 0.16
C GLU A 72 -8.01 5.45 -0.83
N GLU A 73 -7.69 4.65 -1.85
CA GLU A 73 -8.69 4.13 -2.80
C GLU A 73 -9.73 3.23 -2.10
N ILE A 74 -9.30 2.30 -1.23
CA ILE A 74 -10.21 1.42 -0.49
C ILE A 74 -11.13 2.23 0.45
N MET A 75 -10.62 3.30 1.05
CA MET A 75 -11.39 4.18 1.93
C MET A 75 -12.41 5.05 1.17
N LEU A 76 -12.11 5.42 -0.08
CA LEU A 76 -12.99 6.21 -0.97
C LEU A 76 -14.08 5.38 -1.67
N ASP A 77 -13.87 4.06 -1.84
CA ASP A 77 -14.85 3.13 -2.43
C ASP A 77 -16.05 2.80 -1.51
N HIS A 78 -16.24 3.51 -0.38
CA HIS A 78 -17.26 3.28 0.65
C HIS A 78 -18.06 4.55 0.99
#